data_AF-A0A259N707-F1
#
_entry.id   AF-A0A259N707-F1
#
_cell.length_a   1.000
_cell.length_b   1.000
_cell.length_c   1.000
_cell.angle_alpha   90.00
_cell.angle_beta   90.00
_cell.angle_gamma   90.00
#
_symmetry.space_group_name_H-M   'P 1'
#
loop_
_entity.id
_entity.type
_entity.pdbx_description
1 polymer ?
#
loop_
_entity_poly.entity_id
_entity_poly.type
_entity_poly.pdbx_seq_one_letter_code
_entity_poly.pdbx_strand_id
1 'polypeptide(L)'
;MPKKSSETAASRKAAAASPEAIDALVNNLADRPYGVGAVAAKALERQRQTPVPVVKAKPLSISLPPSVIEQLEDTVRDNKRSGEGPRTISAIVREALEAAGYRG
;
A
#
# COMPACT_ATOMS: atom_id res chain seq x y z
N MET A 1 17.28 45.30 2.34
CA MET A 1 16.60 45.53 3.64
C MET A 1 15.93 44.24 4.09
N PRO A 2 16.30 43.63 5.23
CA PRO A 2 15.64 42.42 5.72
C PRO A 2 14.34 42.75 6.48
N LYS A 3 13.28 41.96 6.28
CA LYS A 3 11.97 42.07 6.95
C LYS A 3 12.03 41.43 8.36
N LYS A 4 11.36 42.06 9.33
CA LYS A 4 11.35 41.72 10.77
C LYS A 4 10.67 40.37 11.02
N SER A 5 11.28 39.57 11.88
CA SER A 5 10.82 38.24 12.28
C SER A 5 9.62 38.28 13.23
N SER A 6 8.62 37.46 12.90
CA SER A 6 7.79 36.66 13.83
C SER A 6 6.87 37.37 14.84
N GLU A 7 5.71 37.84 14.39
CA GLU A 7 4.52 37.98 15.26
C GLU A 7 3.87 36.62 15.59
N THR A 8 4.11 35.59 14.76
CA THR A 8 3.56 34.24 14.93
C THR A 8 4.16 33.45 16.11
N ALA A 9 5.33 33.84 16.63
CA ALA A 9 5.97 33.19 17.77
C ALA A 9 5.54 33.81 19.11
N ALA A 10 5.19 35.10 19.15
CA ALA A 10 4.77 35.78 20.37
C ALA A 10 3.40 35.27 20.86
N SER A 11 2.49 34.95 19.94
CA SER A 11 1.15 34.46 20.28
C SER A 11 1.13 33.04 20.87
N ARG A 12 2.21 32.25 20.71
CA ARG A 12 2.28 30.88 21.21
C ARG A 12 2.80 30.77 22.65
N LYS A 13 3.39 31.85 23.20
CA LYS A 13 3.83 31.91 24.61
C LYS A 13 2.71 32.19 25.61
N ALA A 14 1.50 32.55 25.15
CA ALA A 14 0.39 32.90 26.03
C ALA A 14 -0.49 31.72 26.47
N ALA A 15 -0.27 30.50 25.97
CA ALA A 15 -0.99 29.30 26.39
C ALA A 15 -0.04 28.33 27.09
N ALA A 16 0.46 28.72 28.27
CA ALA A 16 0.97 27.74 29.20
C ALA A 16 -0.20 26.84 29.61
N ALA A 17 -0.19 25.58 29.19
CA ALA A 17 -1.21 24.61 29.56
C ALA A 17 -1.26 24.50 31.10
N SER A 18 -2.46 24.43 31.67
CA SER A 18 -2.59 24.30 33.12
C SER A 18 -1.94 22.99 33.60
N PRO A 19 -1.43 22.93 34.84
CA PRO A 19 -0.85 21.72 35.40
C PRO A 19 -1.77 20.51 35.30
N GLU A 20 -3.09 20.70 35.48
CA GLU A 20 -4.06 19.60 35.37
C GLU A 20 -4.19 19.07 33.93
N ALA A 21 -4.09 19.95 32.93
CA ALA A 21 -4.11 19.55 31.53
C ALA A 21 -2.85 18.75 31.14
N ILE A 22 -1.72 19.04 31.78
CA ILE A 22 -0.48 18.31 31.61
C ILE A 22 -0.59 16.93 32.25
N ASP A 23 -1.06 16.84 33.51
CA ASP A 23 -1.20 15.56 34.22
C ASP A 23 -2.21 14.63 33.55
N ALA A 24 -3.34 15.17 33.09
CA ALA A 24 -4.33 14.41 32.32
C ALA A 24 -3.73 13.86 31.01
N LEU A 25 -2.90 14.65 30.33
CA LEU A 25 -2.23 14.23 29.10
C LEU A 25 -1.14 13.18 29.38
N VAL A 26 -0.37 13.33 30.45
CA VAL A 26 0.66 12.36 30.88
C VAL A 26 0.02 11.01 31.19
N ASN A 27 -1.07 10.99 31.95
CA ASN A 27 -1.79 9.75 32.26
C ASN A 27 -2.37 9.10 30.99
N ASN A 28 -2.88 9.89 30.05
CA ASN A 28 -3.42 9.37 28.78
C ASN A 28 -2.32 8.75 27.88
N LEU A 29 -1.10 9.26 27.97
CA LEU A 29 0.05 8.78 27.20
C LEU A 29 0.79 7.63 27.88
N ALA A 30 0.76 7.54 29.21
CA ALA A 30 1.41 6.47 29.97
C ALA A 30 0.82 5.08 29.67
N ASP A 31 -0.50 5.00 29.48
CA ASP A 31 -1.21 3.73 29.21
C ASP A 31 -1.18 3.30 27.73
N ARG A 32 -0.55 4.10 26.86
CA ARG A 32 -0.43 3.78 25.43
C ARG A 32 0.93 3.14 25.16
N PRO A 33 1.01 1.80 24.99
CA PRO A 33 2.25 1.18 24.54
C PRO A 33 2.61 1.72 23.15
N TYR A 34 3.69 2.50 23.09
CA TYR A 34 4.17 3.10 21.85
C TYR A 34 4.33 2.03 20.76
N GLY A 35 3.70 2.24 19.62
CA GLY A 35 3.77 1.36 18.46
C GLY A 35 2.63 0.34 18.32
N VAL A 36 1.79 0.09 19.32
CA VAL A 36 0.76 -0.97 19.21
C VAL A 36 -0.34 -0.63 18.20
N GLY A 37 -0.70 0.64 18.00
CA GLY A 37 -1.67 1.02 16.96
C GLY A 37 -1.19 0.72 15.53
N ALA A 38 0.10 0.95 15.24
CA ALA A 38 0.69 0.64 13.95
C ALA A 38 0.98 -0.86 13.77
N VAL A 39 1.32 -1.56 14.87
CA VAL A 39 1.55 -3.01 14.87
C VAL A 39 0.24 -3.77 14.78
N ALA A 40 -0.82 -3.30 15.45
CA ALA A 40 -2.17 -3.85 15.38
C ALA A 40 -2.84 -3.53 14.03
N ALA A 41 -2.66 -2.32 13.48
CA ALA A 41 -3.10 -2.02 12.12
C ALA A 41 -2.36 -2.89 11.08
N LYS A 42 -1.04 -3.07 11.20
CA LYS A 42 -0.27 -4.02 10.37
C LYS A 42 -0.66 -5.47 10.62
N ALA A 43 -1.03 -5.85 11.84
CA ALA A 43 -1.48 -7.21 12.16
C ALA A 43 -2.87 -7.48 11.57
N LEU A 44 -3.77 -6.50 11.62
CA LEU A 44 -5.10 -6.56 11.01
C LEU A 44 -5.01 -6.57 9.47
N GLU A 45 -4.09 -5.80 8.88
CA GLU A 45 -3.77 -5.86 7.45
C GLU A 45 -3.17 -7.22 7.06
N ARG A 46 -2.23 -7.76 7.86
CA ARG A 46 -1.66 -9.10 7.66
C ARG A 46 -2.68 -10.23 7.84
N GLN A 47 -3.64 -10.06 8.75
CA GLN A 47 -4.74 -11.02 8.95
C GLN A 47 -5.79 -10.93 7.83
N ARG A 48 -6.05 -9.75 7.25
CA ARG A 48 -6.84 -9.64 6.00
C ARG A 48 -6.11 -10.19 4.78
N GLN A 49 -4.78 -10.26 4.86
CA GLN A 49 -3.90 -10.95 3.92
C GLN A 49 -3.55 -12.37 4.39
N THR A 50 -4.38 -13.03 5.21
CA THR A 50 -4.21 -14.48 5.41
C THR A 50 -4.24 -15.13 4.04
N PRO A 51 -3.12 -15.72 3.59
CA PRO A 51 -3.17 -16.52 2.40
C PRO A 51 -3.99 -17.76 2.80
N VAL A 52 -5.15 -17.93 2.16
CA VAL A 52 -5.54 -19.28 1.75
C VAL A 52 -4.25 -19.93 1.22
N PRO A 53 -3.90 -21.18 1.53
CA PRO A 53 -2.70 -21.81 0.98
C PRO A 53 -2.87 -21.98 -0.53
N VAL A 54 -2.76 -20.86 -1.27
CA VAL A 54 -2.59 -20.80 -2.70
C VAL A 54 -1.18 -21.33 -2.85
N VAL A 55 -1.09 -22.56 -3.37
CA VAL A 55 0.16 -23.12 -3.85
C VAL A 55 0.83 -22.02 -4.65
N LYS A 56 1.93 -21.46 -4.13
CA LYS A 56 2.60 -20.33 -4.77
C LYS A 56 2.94 -20.76 -6.18
N ALA A 57 2.44 -20.02 -7.16
CA ALA A 57 2.73 -20.31 -8.57
C ALA A 57 4.25 -20.38 -8.73
N LYS A 58 4.75 -21.46 -9.31
CA LYS A 58 6.17 -21.60 -9.63
C LYS A 58 6.48 -20.65 -10.78
N PRO A 59 7.52 -19.81 -10.69
CA PRO A 59 7.90 -18.94 -11.80
C PRO A 59 8.36 -19.81 -12.98
N LEU A 60 7.86 -19.50 -14.17
CA LEU A 60 8.23 -20.15 -15.42
C LEU A 60 8.73 -19.09 -16.40
N SER A 61 9.89 -19.35 -17.01
CA SER A 61 10.40 -18.57 -18.14
C SER A 61 9.99 -19.26 -19.43
N ILE A 62 9.29 -18.54 -20.31
CA ILE A 62 8.87 -19.03 -21.63
C ILE A 62 9.53 -18.19 -22.72
N SER A 63 9.98 -18.85 -23.78
CA SER A 63 10.46 -18.17 -24.99
C SER A 63 9.32 -18.13 -26.00
N LEU A 64 9.02 -16.94 -26.51
CA LEU A 64 7.95 -16.70 -27.49
C LEU A 64 8.54 -16.01 -28.73
N PRO A 65 7.90 -16.14 -29.90
CA PRO A 65 8.26 -15.34 -31.07
C PRO A 65 8.15 -13.84 -30.78
N PRO A 66 9.04 -13.00 -31.33
CA PRO A 66 9.09 -11.56 -31.02
C PRO A 66 7.75 -10.86 -31.28
N SER A 67 7.08 -11.18 -32.39
CA SER A 67 5.77 -10.61 -32.72
C SER A 67 4.69 -10.90 -31.68
N VAL A 68 4.76 -12.06 -31.01
CA VAL A 68 3.80 -12.42 -29.96
C VAL A 68 4.10 -11.65 -28.68
N ILE A 69 5.37 -11.41 -28.37
CA ILE A 69 5.78 -10.61 -27.21
C ILE A 69 5.26 -9.18 -27.36
N GLU A 70 5.45 -8.57 -28.53
CA GLU A 70 4.96 -7.22 -28.83
C GLU A 70 3.45 -7.10 -28.64
N GLN A 71 2.67 -8.04 -29.20
CA GLN A 71 1.21 -8.06 -29.04
C GLN A 71 0.76 -8.19 -27.58
N LEU A 72 1.44 -9.01 -26.78
CA LEU A 72 1.14 -9.17 -25.36
C LEU A 72 1.45 -7.89 -24.58
N GLU A 73 2.56 -7.22 -24.89
CA GLU A 73 2.93 -5.96 -24.26
C GLU A 73 1.93 -4.84 -24.58
N ASP A 74 1.50 -4.74 -25.84
CA ASP A 74 0.54 -3.72 -26.26
C ASP A 74 -0.82 -3.94 -25.62
N THR A 75 -1.29 -5.19 -25.56
CA THR A 75 -2.51 -5.55 -24.83
C THR A 75 -2.42 -5.14 -23.35
N VAL A 76 -1.28 -5.36 -22.70
CA VAL A 76 -1.07 -4.94 -21.31
C VAL A 76 -1.06 -3.41 -21.17
N ARG A 77 -0.44 -2.70 -22.13
CA ARG A 77 -0.42 -1.22 -22.14
C ARG A 77 -1.83 -0.66 -22.27
N ASP A 78 -2.63 -1.21 -23.17
CA ASP A 78 -4.01 -0.80 -23.41
C ASP A 78 -4.90 -1.08 -22.19
N ASN A 79 -4.81 -2.28 -21.59
CA ASN A 79 -5.54 -2.63 -20.37
C ASN A 79 -5.18 -1.74 -19.17
N LYS A 80 -3.92 -1.31 -19.08
CA LYS A 80 -3.50 -0.34 -18.05
C LYS A 80 -4.10 1.04 -18.28
N ARG A 81 -4.27 1.45 -19.55
CA ARG A 81 -4.81 2.75 -19.93
C ARG A 81 -6.34 2.80 -19.81
N SER A 82 -7.03 1.74 -20.23
CA SER A 82 -8.48 1.61 -20.07
C SER A 82 -8.88 1.36 -18.61
N GLY A 83 -7.98 0.73 -17.84
CA GLY A 83 -8.25 0.30 -16.48
C GLY A 83 -8.97 -1.06 -16.40
N GLU A 84 -9.33 -1.63 -17.54
CA GLU A 84 -10.08 -2.88 -17.69
C GLU A 84 -9.15 -4.02 -18.16
N GLY A 85 -9.42 -5.24 -17.69
CA GLY A 85 -8.68 -6.44 -18.10
C GLY A 85 -7.35 -6.70 -17.36
N PRO A 86 -6.64 -7.77 -17.74
CA PRO A 86 -5.39 -8.19 -17.11
C PRO A 86 -4.25 -7.21 -17.38
N ARG A 87 -3.64 -6.70 -16.31
CA ARG A 87 -2.56 -5.68 -16.35
C ARG A 87 -1.14 -6.26 -16.38
N THR A 88 -1.02 -7.59 -16.44
CA THR A 88 0.27 -8.28 -16.50
C THR A 88 0.20 -9.41 -17.52
N ILE A 89 1.34 -9.70 -18.16
CA ILE A 89 1.46 -10.80 -19.11
C ILE A 89 1.10 -12.13 -18.44
N SER A 90 1.54 -12.34 -17.19
CA SER A 90 1.23 -13.54 -16.42
C SER A 90 -0.28 -13.73 -16.20
N ALA A 91 -1.04 -12.64 -16.03
CA ALA A 91 -2.49 -12.70 -15.89
C ALA A 91 -3.18 -13.04 -17.22
N ILE A 92 -2.71 -12.46 -18.33
CA ILE A 92 -3.19 -12.80 -19.68
C ILE A 92 -2.95 -14.29 -19.96
N VAL A 93 -1.74 -14.78 -19.70
CA VAL A 93 -1.38 -16.18 -19.93
C VAL A 93 -2.23 -17.11 -19.06
N ARG A 94 -2.45 -16.75 -17.79
CA ARG A 94 -3.32 -17.53 -16.90
C ARG A 94 -4.75 -17.61 -17.46
N GLU A 95 -5.34 -16.48 -17.84
CA GLU A 95 -6.70 -16.44 -18.41
C GLU A 95 -6.81 -17.26 -19.69
N ALA A 96 -5.82 -17.17 -20.57
CA ALA A 96 -5.75 -17.99 -21.78
C ALA A 96 -5.65 -19.49 -21.49
N LEU A 97 -4.86 -19.88 -20.48
CA LEU A 97 -4.73 -21.28 -20.05
C LEU A 97 -6.04 -21.80 -19.42
N GLU A 98 -6.71 -20.98 -18.61
CA GLU A 98 -8.02 -21.30 -18.04
C GLU A 98 -9.08 -21.49 -19.15
N ALA A 99 -9.08 -20.61 -20.16
CA ALA A 99 -9.94 -20.71 -21.34
C ALA A 99 -9.65 -21.96 -22.18
N ALA A 100 -8.38 -22.37 -22.27
CA ALA A 100 -7.96 -23.62 -22.90
C ALA A 100 -8.29 -24.88 -22.07
N GLY A 101 -8.87 -24.73 -20.89
CA GLY A 101 -9.32 -25.83 -20.03
C GLY A 101 -8.32 -26.29 -18.98
N TYR A 102 -7.16 -25.64 -18.85
CA TYR A 102 -6.22 -25.91 -17.77
C TYR A 102 -6.71 -25.23 -16.49
N ARG A 103 -7.14 -26.03 -15.51
CA ARG A 103 -7.54 -25.56 -14.17
C ARG A 103 -6.57 -26.15 -13.15
N GLY A 104 -6.03 -25.31 -12.28
CA GLY A 104 -5.15 -25.67 -11.16
C GLY A 104 -5.82 -25.47 -9.81
#